data_AF-A0A0P9HU63-F1
#
_entry.id   AF-A0A0P9HU63-F1
#
_cell.length_a   1.000
_cell.length_b   1.000
_cell.length_c   1.000
_cell.angle_alpha   90.00
_cell.angle_beta   90.00
_cell.angle_gamma   90.00
#
_symmetry.space_group_name_H-M   'P 1'
#
loop_
_entity.id
_entity.type
_entity.pdbx_description
1 polymer ?
#
loop_
_entity_poly.entity_id
_entity_poly.type
_entity_poly.pdbx_seq_one_letter_code
_entity_poly.pdbx_strand_id
1 'polypeptide(L)'
;DQVKLRGFRIELGEIESQLAACPGVREAVVLVREHRPGDKRLVAYLTAQESVELSAAQLREQLSQGLAEYMIPSAFVTLARFPLTPNGKLDRRALPAPEDDAYASRGYEAPAGEIEHALAEIWQMLLGLERVGRHDHFFELGGHSLLAVQLVSRLRQRFEIEVALRDVFAEPTLQGLARQVANARLSAQTQLTPVDRDLPLPLSWAQQRLWFLDQLDRAAGAAYHIPAGLRLRGRLDSDALQATLDRIVARHETLRTHFALHEGQAIQVIAPATQGFALVTHDLRALDSAAQHEAVERLAREEALAPFDLSSGPLIRGRLVQLS
;
A
#
# COMPACT_ATOMS: atom_id res chain seq x y z
N ASP A 1 -9.92 17.33 12.60
CA ASP A 1 -9.91 16.86 11.20
C ASP A 1 -9.10 15.58 11.10
N GLN A 2 -9.73 14.51 10.62
CA GLN A 2 -9.14 13.18 10.57
C GLN A 2 -8.91 12.76 9.12
N VAL A 3 -7.75 12.17 8.84
CA VAL A 3 -7.35 11.76 7.49
C VAL A 3 -6.88 10.32 7.45
N LYS A 4 -7.03 9.67 6.28
CA LYS A 4 -6.39 8.38 6.01
C LYS A 4 -5.13 8.61 5.18
N LEU A 5 -3.98 8.23 5.73
CA LEU A 5 -2.69 8.36 5.07
C LEU A 5 -1.86 7.09 5.26
N ARG A 6 -1.42 6.48 4.16
CA ARG A 6 -0.56 5.28 4.16
C ARG A 6 -1.09 4.14 5.05
N GLY A 7 -2.41 3.97 5.11
CA GLY A 7 -3.09 2.94 5.93
C GLY A 7 -3.38 3.35 7.37
N PHE A 8 -2.88 4.49 7.82
CA PHE A 8 -3.13 5.03 9.15
C PHE A 8 -4.28 6.02 9.14
N ARG A 9 -5.05 6.03 10.24
CA ARG A 9 -6.06 7.03 10.52
C ARG A 9 -5.42 8.05 11.46
N ILE A 10 -5.21 9.27 10.99
CA ILE A 10 -4.41 10.31 11.66
C ILE A 10 -5.33 11.46 12.04
N GLU A 11 -5.25 11.89 13.30
CA GLU A 11 -5.89 13.12 13.80
C GLU A 11 -4.95 14.30 13.59
N LEU A 12 -5.27 15.19 12.66
CA LEU A 12 -4.41 16.34 12.35
C LEU A 12 -4.29 17.31 13.53
N GLY A 13 -5.37 17.44 14.31
CA GLY A 13 -5.41 18.32 15.48
C GLY A 13 -4.46 17.89 16.60
N GLU A 14 -4.13 16.60 16.69
CA GLU A 14 -3.14 16.11 17.65
C GLU A 14 -1.73 16.60 17.29
N ILE A 15 -1.39 16.53 16.00
CA ILE A 15 -0.11 17.02 15.48
C ILE A 15 -0.03 18.54 15.63
N GLU A 16 -1.11 19.27 15.30
CA GLU A 16 -1.20 20.73 15.46
C GLU A 16 -1.01 21.15 16.93
N SER A 17 -1.58 20.40 17.87
CA SER A 17 -1.47 20.68 19.30
C SER A 17 -0.04 20.47 19.82
N GLN A 18 0.62 19.40 19.39
CA GLN A 18 2.04 19.15 19.71
C GLN A 18 2.95 20.21 19.10
N LEU A 19 2.71 20.61 17.84
CA LEU A 19 3.44 21.70 17.19
C LEU A 19 3.27 23.03 17.92
N ALA A 20 2.05 23.35 18.38
CA ALA A 20 1.79 24.57 19.14
C ALA A 20 2.47 24.57 20.53
N ALA A 21 2.84 23.40 21.05
CA ALA A 21 3.61 23.27 22.29
C ALA A 21 5.13 23.41 22.08
N CYS A 22 5.61 23.37 20.84
CA CYS A 22 7.03 23.57 20.53
C CYS A 22 7.44 25.03 20.81
N PRO A 23 8.60 25.27 21.47
CA PRO A 23 9.11 26.62 21.70
C PRO A 23 9.23 27.43 20.41
N GLY A 24 8.73 28.67 20.42
CA GLY A 24 8.82 29.59 19.28
C GLY A 24 7.71 29.47 18.24
N VAL A 25 6.89 28.40 18.28
CA VAL A 25 5.72 28.30 17.41
C VAL A 25 4.59 29.17 17.97
N ARG A 26 3.96 29.96 17.10
CA ARG A 26 2.82 30.81 17.45
C ARG A 26 1.51 30.13 17.05
N GLU A 27 1.41 29.68 15.80
CA GLU A 27 0.26 28.93 15.29
C GLU A 27 0.75 27.81 14.37
N ALA A 28 0.02 26.69 14.35
CA ALA A 28 0.33 25.54 13.52
C ALA A 28 -0.94 25.01 12.84
N VAL A 29 -0.79 24.63 11.57
CA VAL A 29 -1.83 23.96 10.78
C VAL A 29 -1.20 22.80 10.05
N VAL A 30 -1.80 21.62 10.14
CA VAL A 30 -1.32 20.43 9.43
C VAL A 30 -2.35 20.02 8.41
N LEU A 31 -1.89 19.66 7.21
CA LEU A 31 -2.75 19.20 6.14
C LEU A 31 -2.06 18.17 5.26
N VAL A 32 -2.88 17.41 4.54
CA VAL A 32 -2.38 16.46 3.56
C VAL A 32 -2.24 17.17 2.21
N ARG A 33 -1.02 17.18 1.66
CA ARG A 33 -0.75 17.60 0.27
C ARG A 33 -0.42 16.39 -0.58
N GLU A 34 -0.78 16.49 -1.85
CA GLU A 34 -0.44 15.52 -2.88
C GLU A 34 0.47 16.23 -3.88
N HIS A 35 1.77 15.90 -3.89
CA HIS A 35 2.74 16.52 -4.79
C HIS A 35 2.76 15.83 -6.17
N ARG A 36 2.55 14.51 -6.18
CA ARG A 36 2.32 13.68 -7.36
C ARG A 36 1.11 12.78 -7.14
N PRO A 37 0.39 12.36 -8.19
CA PRO A 37 -0.73 11.43 -8.04
C PRO A 37 -0.35 10.20 -7.19
N GLY A 38 -1.03 10.02 -6.06
CA GLY A 38 -0.80 8.94 -5.09
C GLY A 38 0.20 9.26 -3.97
N ASP A 39 1.04 10.29 -4.10
CA ASP A 39 2.03 10.67 -3.09
C ASP A 39 1.47 11.73 -2.13
N LYS A 40 0.63 11.25 -1.22
CA LYS A 40 0.08 12.07 -0.14
C LYS A 40 1.09 12.16 1.01
N ARG A 41 1.31 13.37 1.51
CA ARG A 41 2.23 13.68 2.61
C ARG A 41 1.60 14.67 3.59
N LEU A 42 1.98 14.56 4.87
CA LEU A 42 1.65 15.58 5.88
C LEU A 42 2.58 16.78 5.71
N VAL A 43 1.99 17.97 5.69
CA VAL A 43 2.72 19.25 5.65
C VAL A 43 2.23 20.09 6.81
N ALA A 44 3.17 20.59 7.62
CA ALA A 44 2.91 21.55 8.68
C ALA A 44 3.20 22.96 8.17
N TYR A 45 2.24 23.86 8.35
CA TYR A 45 2.40 25.29 8.13
C TYR A 45 2.43 25.98 9.49
N LEU A 46 3.39 26.88 9.68
CA LEU A 46 3.70 27.45 10.98
C LEU A 46 3.83 28.96 10.88
N THR A 47 3.45 29.66 11.95
CA THR A 47 3.90 31.04 12.19
C THR A 47 4.82 31.04 13.41
N ALA A 48 5.88 31.83 13.36
CA ALA A 48 6.82 31.97 14.48
C ALA A 48 6.41 33.11 15.42
N GLN A 49 6.86 33.02 16.67
CA GLN A 49 6.89 34.16 17.58
C GLN A 49 7.89 35.23 17.07
N GLU A 50 7.73 36.48 17.51
CA GLU A 50 8.58 37.57 17.06
C GLU A 50 10.06 37.29 17.34
N SER A 51 10.90 37.49 16.32
CA SER A 51 12.36 37.29 16.36
C SER A 51 12.82 35.85 16.62
N VAL A 52 11.97 34.84 16.37
CA VAL A 52 12.34 33.42 16.44
C VAL A 52 12.39 32.83 15.04
N GLU A 53 13.51 32.20 14.69
CA GLU A 53 13.59 31.33 13.50
C GLU A 53 13.28 29.89 13.90
N LEU A 54 12.29 29.29 13.23
CA LEU A 54 11.90 27.90 13.45
C LEU A 54 12.77 26.98 12.62
N SER A 55 13.40 26.00 13.27
CA SER A 55 14.11 24.92 12.60
C SER A 55 13.20 23.71 12.42
N ALA A 56 13.00 23.30 11.16
CA ALA A 56 12.25 22.09 10.82
C ALA A 56 12.82 20.84 11.52
N ALA A 57 14.16 20.76 11.65
CA ALA A 57 14.84 19.64 12.30
C ALA A 57 14.51 19.57 13.81
N GLN A 58 14.53 20.72 14.50
CA GLN A 58 14.22 20.79 15.94
C GLN A 58 12.75 20.47 16.22
N LEU A 59 11.84 21.00 15.39
CA LEU A 59 10.41 20.71 15.51
C LEU A 59 10.14 19.21 15.30
N ARG A 60 10.76 18.61 14.28
CA ARG A 60 10.65 17.18 14.04
C ARG A 60 11.16 16.35 15.21
N GLU A 61 12.33 16.68 15.75
CA GLU A 61 12.90 16.00 16.91
C GLU A 61 11.95 16.05 18.12
N GLN A 62 11.37 17.22 18.40
CA GLN A 62 10.39 17.38 19.48
C GLN A 62 9.12 16.56 19.24
N LEU A 63 8.57 16.59 18.02
CA LEU A 63 7.39 15.77 17.67
C LEU A 63 7.68 14.28 17.82
N SER A 64 8.88 13.82 17.46
CA SER A 64 9.25 12.40 17.54
C SER A 64 9.28 11.83 18.96
N GLN A 65 9.32 12.68 19.98
CA GLN A 65 9.26 12.26 21.39
C GLN A 65 7.84 11.88 21.84
N GLY A 66 6.82 12.43 21.18
CA GLY A 66 5.40 12.28 21.58
C GLY A 66 4.49 11.66 20.53
N LEU A 67 4.93 11.61 19.26
CA LEU A 67 4.13 11.12 18.13
C LEU A 67 4.80 9.93 17.45
N ALA A 68 3.96 9.02 16.95
CA ALA A 68 4.43 7.97 16.07
C ALA A 68 4.96 8.56 14.75
N GLU A 69 5.94 7.89 14.15
CA GLU A 69 6.66 8.35 12.96
C GLU A 69 5.75 8.74 11.79
N TYR A 70 4.68 7.97 11.54
CA TYR A 70 3.72 8.24 10.47
C TYR A 70 2.88 9.51 10.68
N MET A 71 2.90 10.10 11.88
CA MET A 71 2.20 11.35 12.22
C MET A 71 3.11 12.58 12.09
N ILE A 72 4.42 12.37 11.94
CA ILE A 72 5.37 13.47 11.81
C ILE A 72 5.25 14.08 10.40
N PRO A 73 5.05 15.41 10.28
CA PRO A 73 5.02 16.08 8.98
C PRO A 73 6.29 15.84 8.16
N SER A 74 6.13 15.57 6.87
CA SER A 74 7.24 15.43 5.93
C SER A 74 7.84 16.79 5.57
N ALA A 75 7.07 17.87 5.68
CA ALA A 75 7.54 19.23 5.43
C ALA A 75 7.04 20.23 6.48
N PHE A 76 7.86 21.24 6.76
CA PHE A 76 7.55 22.36 7.66
C PHE A 76 7.73 23.68 6.92
N VAL A 77 6.64 24.42 6.72
CA VAL A 77 6.61 25.68 5.96
C VAL A 77 6.34 26.82 6.94
N THR A 78 7.34 27.65 7.20
CA THR A 78 7.17 28.84 8.03
C THR A 78 6.64 30.00 7.20
N LEU A 79 5.55 30.61 7.64
CA LEU A 79 4.90 31.75 7.00
C LEU A 79 4.93 32.96 7.94
N ALA A 80 5.04 34.17 7.38
CA ALA A 80 4.92 35.41 8.16
C ALA A 80 3.51 35.58 8.77
N ARG A 81 2.47 35.10 8.06
CA ARG A 81 1.08 35.05 8.52
C ARG A 81 0.31 34.01 7.72
N PHE A 82 -0.75 33.47 8.30
CA PHE A 82 -1.65 32.61 7.55
C PHE A 82 -2.55 33.39 6.60
N PRO A 83 -2.82 32.86 5.39
CA PRO A 83 -3.81 33.42 4.49
C PRO A 83 -5.20 33.25 5.08
N LEU A 84 -5.99 34.33 5.10
CA LEU A 84 -7.36 34.33 5.60
C LEU A 84 -8.34 34.63 4.47
N THR A 85 -9.48 33.96 4.50
CA THR A 85 -10.66 34.31 3.72
C THR A 85 -11.21 35.68 4.13
N PRO A 86 -12.07 36.32 3.31
CA PRO A 86 -12.72 37.60 3.68
C PRO A 86 -13.48 37.56 5.02
N ASN A 87 -13.90 36.36 5.46
CA ASN A 87 -14.59 36.16 6.74
C ASN A 87 -13.63 35.91 7.93
N GLY A 88 -12.33 36.13 7.75
CA GLY A 88 -11.31 35.96 8.80
C GLY A 88 -10.96 34.51 9.15
N LYS A 89 -11.48 33.52 8.41
CA LYS A 89 -11.12 32.10 8.59
C LYS A 89 -9.90 31.73 7.75
N LEU A 90 -9.08 30.79 8.22
CA LEU A 90 -7.95 30.23 7.48
C LEU A 90 -8.36 29.76 6.07
N ASP A 91 -7.67 30.27 5.06
CA ASP A 91 -7.79 29.81 3.68
C ASP A 91 -6.77 28.71 3.36
N ARG A 92 -7.18 27.46 3.59
CA ARG A 92 -6.35 26.27 3.34
C ARG A 92 -5.98 26.07 1.86
N ARG A 93 -6.70 26.70 0.92
CA ARG A 93 -6.42 26.60 -0.52
C ARG A 93 -5.33 27.59 -0.95
N ALA A 94 -5.20 28.69 -0.23
CA ALA A 94 -4.18 29.71 -0.48
C ALA A 94 -2.82 29.40 0.18
N LEU A 95 -2.72 28.34 1.00
CA LEU A 95 -1.45 27.91 1.58
C LEU A 95 -0.50 27.40 0.48
N PRO A 96 0.75 27.92 0.41
CA PRO A 96 1.67 27.63 -0.68
C PRO A 96 2.08 26.15 -0.71
N ALA A 97 2.55 25.68 -1.86
CA ALA A 97 3.23 24.39 -1.93
C ALA A 97 4.56 24.48 -1.16
N PRO A 98 4.98 23.42 -0.45
CA PRO A 98 6.31 23.41 0.15
C PRO A 98 7.37 23.43 -0.95
N GLU A 99 8.41 24.24 -0.77
CA GLU A 99 9.62 24.21 -1.59
C GLU A 99 10.56 23.11 -1.11
N ASP A 100 11.59 22.77 -1.89
CA ASP A 100 12.50 21.64 -1.61
C ASP A 100 13.18 21.74 -0.23
N ASP A 101 13.45 22.95 0.24
CA ASP A 101 14.03 23.26 1.55
C ASP A 101 13.07 22.96 2.72
N ALA A 102 11.75 23.01 2.48
CA ALA A 102 10.74 22.67 3.45
C ALA A 102 10.67 21.16 3.73
N TYR A 103 11.14 20.32 2.80
CA TYR A 103 11.11 18.86 2.90
C TYR A 103 12.30 18.27 3.68
N ALA A 104 13.44 18.96 3.73
CA ALA A 104 14.63 18.46 4.40
C ALA A 104 15.55 19.60 4.83
N SER A 105 15.94 19.59 6.10
CA SER A 105 17.26 20.12 6.46
C SER A 105 17.75 19.49 7.76
N ARG A 106 18.16 18.22 7.69
CA ARG A 106 19.54 17.94 8.07
C ARG A 106 20.32 18.28 6.80
N GLY A 107 21.15 19.31 6.80
CA GLY A 107 21.71 19.88 5.56
C GLY A 107 22.23 18.82 4.59
N TYR A 108 22.02 19.04 3.28
CA TYR A 108 22.42 18.09 2.26
C TYR A 108 23.92 17.80 2.36
N GLU A 109 24.24 16.54 2.59
CA GLU A 109 25.59 15.99 2.49
C GLU A 109 25.51 14.78 1.54
N ALA A 110 26.40 14.75 0.54
CA ALA A 110 26.38 13.71 -0.48
C ALA A 110 26.64 12.32 0.13
N PRO A 111 26.05 11.24 -0.44
CA PRO A 111 26.41 9.87 -0.09
C PRO A 111 27.93 9.65 -0.14
N ALA A 112 28.47 8.88 0.79
CA ALA A 112 29.89 8.60 0.91
C ALA A 112 30.20 7.09 0.72
N GLY A 113 31.13 6.78 -0.18
CA GLY A 113 31.52 5.40 -0.48
C GLY A 113 30.49 4.62 -1.30
N GLU A 114 30.86 3.43 -1.77
CA GLU A 114 30.10 2.67 -2.77
C GLU A 114 28.70 2.26 -2.27
N ILE A 115 28.59 1.86 -1.00
CA ILE A 115 27.33 1.39 -0.42
C ILE A 115 26.31 2.53 -0.31
N GLU A 116 26.70 3.70 0.23
CA GLU A 116 25.76 4.84 0.35
C GLU A 116 25.31 5.30 -1.04
N HIS A 117 26.20 5.35 -2.04
CA HIS A 117 25.84 5.73 -3.43
C HIS A 117 24.83 4.74 -4.04
N ALA A 118 25.10 3.45 -3.95
CA ALA A 118 24.21 2.42 -4.48
C ALA A 118 22.86 2.39 -3.75
N LEU A 119 22.83 2.69 -2.44
CA LEU A 119 21.60 2.83 -1.68
C LEU A 119 20.82 4.08 -2.11
N ALA A 120 21.50 5.21 -2.31
CA ALA A 120 20.88 6.47 -2.75
C ALA A 120 20.21 6.31 -4.12
N GLU A 121 20.86 5.62 -5.07
CA GLU A 121 20.27 5.28 -6.38
C GLU A 121 18.97 4.47 -6.22
N ILE A 122 18.95 3.48 -5.32
CA ILE A 122 17.75 2.69 -5.05
C ILE A 122 16.65 3.57 -4.48
N TRP A 123 16.97 4.47 -3.55
CA TRP A 123 16.00 5.39 -2.95
C TRP A 123 15.45 6.38 -3.96
N GLN A 124 16.30 6.98 -4.80
CA GLN A 124 15.89 7.87 -5.89
C GLN A 124 14.88 7.18 -6.82
N MET A 125 15.14 5.93 -7.22
CA MET A 125 14.21 5.16 -8.05
C MET A 125 12.88 4.84 -7.35
N LEU A 126 12.92 4.46 -6.07
CA LEU A 126 11.73 4.07 -5.32
C LEU A 126 10.85 5.27 -4.93
N LEU A 127 11.48 6.39 -4.59
CA LEU A 127 10.82 7.60 -4.09
C LEU A 127 10.60 8.65 -5.19
N GLY A 128 11.21 8.45 -6.36
CA GLY A 128 11.14 9.38 -7.50
C GLY A 128 11.83 10.71 -7.22
N LEU A 129 12.93 10.70 -6.47
CA LEU A 129 13.68 11.90 -6.06
C LEU A 129 14.89 12.11 -6.96
N GLU A 130 15.24 13.37 -7.22
CA GLU A 130 16.46 13.71 -7.97
C GLU A 130 17.72 13.52 -7.14
N ARG A 131 17.66 13.80 -5.83
CA ARG A 131 18.80 13.71 -4.91
C ARG A 131 18.37 13.11 -3.59
N VAL A 132 19.28 12.34 -2.98
CA VAL A 132 19.17 11.79 -1.63
C VAL A 132 20.51 12.06 -0.93
N GLY A 133 20.45 12.73 0.21
CA GLY A 133 21.58 12.99 1.09
C GLY A 133 21.82 11.83 2.06
N ARG A 134 23.03 11.75 2.62
CA ARG A 134 23.41 10.65 3.52
C ARG A 134 22.68 10.65 4.86
N HIS A 135 22.19 11.81 5.29
CA HIS A 135 21.43 11.97 6.52
C HIS A 135 19.92 11.93 6.30
N ASP A 136 19.49 11.75 5.04
CA ASP A 136 18.08 11.67 4.71
C ASP A 136 17.46 10.40 5.28
N HIS A 137 16.21 10.54 5.69
CA HIS A 137 15.44 9.50 6.34
C HIS A 137 14.39 8.94 5.38
N PHE A 138 14.40 7.62 5.15
CA PHE A 138 13.60 6.96 4.11
C PHE A 138 12.12 7.31 4.17
N PHE A 139 11.56 7.26 5.38
CA PHE A 139 10.13 7.48 5.61
C PHE A 139 9.74 8.97 5.59
N GLU A 140 10.68 9.88 5.92
CA GLU A 140 10.47 11.33 5.81
C GLU A 140 10.38 11.74 4.34
N LEU A 141 11.19 11.10 3.50
CA LEU A 141 11.22 11.30 2.05
C LEU A 141 10.04 10.69 1.29
N GLY A 142 9.12 10.00 1.98
CA GLY A 142 7.92 9.41 1.39
C GLY A 142 7.86 7.89 1.44
N GLY A 143 8.89 7.23 1.98
CA GLY A 143 8.92 5.78 2.16
C GLY A 143 7.77 5.25 3.01
N HIS A 144 7.36 4.02 2.71
CA HIS A 144 6.37 3.25 3.48
C HIS A 144 6.67 1.75 3.39
N SER A 145 5.95 0.92 4.13
CA SER A 145 6.29 -0.51 4.30
C SER A 145 6.44 -1.28 2.98
N LEU A 146 5.57 -1.05 1.99
CA LEU A 146 5.74 -1.67 0.66
C LEU A 146 7.03 -1.23 -0.05
N LEU A 147 7.37 0.07 -0.02
CA LEU A 147 8.63 0.56 -0.58
C LEU A 147 9.84 0.03 0.21
N ALA A 148 9.72 -0.13 1.53
CA ALA A 148 10.76 -0.75 2.36
C ALA A 148 10.96 -2.23 2.01
N VAL A 149 9.89 -2.99 1.73
CA VAL A 149 9.99 -4.38 1.23
C VAL A 149 10.67 -4.42 -0.14
N GLN A 150 10.32 -3.50 -1.04
CA GLN A 150 10.99 -3.38 -2.35
C GLN A 150 12.46 -2.97 -2.21
N LEU A 151 12.79 -2.06 -1.30
CA LEU A 151 14.16 -1.67 -0.96
C LEU A 151 14.97 -2.87 -0.49
N VAL A 152 14.47 -3.62 0.49
CA VAL A 152 15.11 -4.85 0.98
C VAL A 152 15.32 -5.87 -0.15
N SER A 153 14.34 -6.06 -1.02
CA SER A 153 14.46 -6.95 -2.17
C SER A 153 15.56 -6.51 -3.15
N ARG A 154 15.70 -5.20 -3.41
CA ARG A 154 16.73 -4.66 -4.31
C ARG A 154 18.12 -4.71 -3.68
N LEU A 155 18.23 -4.45 -2.38
CA LEU A 155 19.49 -4.58 -1.64
C LEU A 155 19.98 -6.02 -1.66
N ARG A 156 19.07 -6.98 -1.46
CA ARG A 156 19.36 -8.41 -1.59
C ARG A 156 19.89 -8.75 -2.99
N GLN A 157 19.24 -8.26 -4.04
CA GLN A 157 19.66 -8.53 -5.43
C GLN A 157 20.99 -7.87 -5.80
N ARG A 158 21.27 -6.66 -5.31
CA ARG A 158 22.46 -5.89 -5.70
C ARG A 158 23.71 -6.28 -4.92
N PHE A 159 23.56 -6.61 -3.64
CA PHE A 159 24.69 -6.87 -2.73
C PHE A 159 24.79 -8.32 -2.26
N GLU A 160 23.82 -9.18 -2.64
CA GLU A 160 23.77 -10.59 -2.22
C GLU A 160 23.79 -10.78 -0.69
N ILE A 161 23.16 -9.85 0.04
CA ILE A 161 23.09 -9.85 1.51
C ILE A 161 21.67 -10.02 2.04
N GLU A 162 21.53 -10.47 3.28
CA GLU A 162 20.27 -10.40 4.01
C GLU A 162 20.17 -9.17 4.89
N VAL A 163 19.32 -8.23 4.47
CA VAL A 163 18.81 -7.16 5.33
C VAL A 163 17.39 -7.54 5.76
N ALA A 164 17.10 -7.48 7.06
CA ALA A 164 15.73 -7.69 7.55
C ALA A 164 14.95 -6.38 7.44
N LEU A 165 13.63 -6.49 7.21
CA LEU A 165 12.76 -5.31 7.12
C LEU A 165 12.86 -4.45 8.39
N ARG A 166 12.98 -5.08 9.56
CA ARG A 166 13.17 -4.38 10.85
C ARG A 166 14.40 -3.47 10.86
N ASP A 167 15.46 -3.81 10.13
CA ASP A 167 16.72 -3.07 10.15
C ASP A 167 16.56 -1.73 9.40
N VAL A 168 15.68 -1.69 8.38
CA VAL A 168 15.28 -0.44 7.69
C VAL A 168 14.52 0.50 8.63
N PHE A 169 13.70 -0.05 9.53
CA PHE A 169 12.99 0.76 10.53
C PHE A 169 13.89 1.18 11.70
N ALA A 170 14.85 0.34 12.09
CA ALA A 170 15.78 0.63 13.16
C ALA A 170 16.83 1.69 12.76
N GLU A 171 17.28 1.65 11.51
CA GLU A 171 18.29 2.56 10.95
C GLU A 171 17.76 3.20 9.65
N PRO A 172 16.78 4.11 9.76
CA PRO A 172 16.05 4.63 8.61
C PRO A 172 16.78 5.72 7.83
N THR A 173 17.97 6.14 8.26
CA THR A 173 18.81 7.09 7.52
C THR A 173 19.64 6.37 6.46
N LEU A 174 19.98 7.05 5.36
CA LEU A 174 20.82 6.45 4.31
C LEU A 174 22.15 5.92 4.90
N GLN A 175 22.84 6.72 5.70
CA GLN A 175 24.08 6.34 6.38
C GLN A 175 23.87 5.17 7.36
N GLY A 176 22.81 5.24 8.19
CA GLY A 176 22.51 4.19 9.17
C GLY A 176 22.25 2.84 8.49
N LEU A 177 21.44 2.84 7.42
CA LEU A 177 21.15 1.65 6.65
C LEU A 177 22.37 1.15 5.87
N ALA A 178 23.21 2.04 5.34
CA ALA A 178 24.46 1.66 4.69
C ALA A 178 25.40 0.92 5.65
N ARG A 179 25.45 1.31 6.94
CA ARG A 179 26.17 0.57 7.98
C ARG A 179 25.59 -0.82 8.23
N GLN A 180 24.27 -0.97 8.21
CA GLN A 180 23.63 -2.29 8.33
C GLN A 180 23.96 -3.17 7.12
N VAL A 181 23.92 -2.62 5.91
CA VAL A 181 24.30 -3.28 4.66
C VAL A 181 25.75 -3.75 4.69
N ALA A 182 26.68 -2.89 5.15
CA ALA A 182 28.10 -3.24 5.25
C ALA A 182 28.39 -4.39 6.23
N ASN A 183 27.57 -4.53 7.28
CA ASN A 183 27.70 -5.57 8.30
C ASN A 183 26.79 -6.78 8.04
N ALA A 184 25.99 -6.76 6.98
CA ALA A 184 25.01 -7.80 6.70
C ALA A 184 25.72 -9.09 6.28
N ARG A 185 25.13 -10.23 6.66
CA ARG A 185 25.61 -11.53 6.21
C ARG A 185 25.24 -11.72 4.74
N LEU A 186 26.11 -12.40 4.01
CA LEU A 186 25.79 -12.91 2.68
C LEU A 186 24.51 -13.75 2.76
N SER A 187 23.62 -13.53 1.81
CA SER A 187 22.36 -14.24 1.72
C SER A 187 22.63 -15.69 1.33
N ALA A 188 22.14 -16.62 2.13
CA ALA A 188 22.19 -18.05 1.83
C ALA A 188 20.97 -18.51 1.01
N GLN A 189 20.38 -17.62 0.19
CA GLN A 189 19.10 -17.90 -0.44
C GLN A 189 19.19 -19.04 -1.47
N THR A 190 18.37 -20.05 -1.24
CA THR A 190 17.99 -21.02 -2.27
C THR A 190 17.08 -20.31 -3.27
N GLN A 191 17.51 -20.25 -4.54
CA GLN A 191 16.65 -19.73 -5.61
C GLN A 191 15.35 -20.55 -5.68
N LEU A 192 14.22 -19.86 -5.90
CA LEU A 192 12.97 -20.52 -6.23
C LEU A 192 13.13 -21.17 -7.60
N THR A 193 13.28 -22.49 -7.60
CA THR A 193 13.36 -23.29 -8.82
C THR A 193 11.98 -23.81 -9.19
N PRO A 194 11.68 -23.99 -10.48
CA PRO A 194 10.47 -24.68 -10.90
C PRO A 194 10.41 -26.06 -10.25
N VAL A 195 9.29 -26.36 -9.59
CA VAL A 195 9.02 -27.70 -9.05
C VAL A 195 8.61 -28.64 -10.19
N ASP A 196 8.91 -29.92 -10.02
CA ASP A 196 8.41 -30.96 -10.90
C ASP A 196 6.87 -30.97 -10.89
N ARG A 197 6.27 -30.87 -12.07
CA ARG A 197 4.82 -30.74 -12.26
C ARG A 197 4.12 -32.10 -12.30
N ASP A 198 4.87 -33.19 -12.42
CA ASP A 198 4.34 -34.55 -12.43
C ASP A 198 4.19 -35.12 -11.01
N LEU A 199 4.68 -34.39 -9.99
CA LEU A 199 4.56 -34.76 -8.59
C LEU A 199 3.32 -34.13 -7.93
N PRO A 200 2.77 -34.76 -6.88
CA PRO A 200 1.72 -34.16 -6.07
C PRO A 200 2.19 -32.84 -5.45
N LEU A 201 1.52 -31.74 -5.81
CA LEU A 201 1.91 -30.41 -5.38
C LEU A 201 1.35 -30.13 -3.97
N PRO A 202 2.18 -29.96 -2.93
CA PRO A 202 1.69 -29.73 -1.58
C PRO A 202 1.01 -28.36 -1.46
N LEU A 203 0.03 -28.26 -0.56
CA LEU A 203 -0.53 -26.96 -0.16
C LEU A 203 0.50 -26.19 0.67
N SER A 204 0.54 -24.87 0.48
CA SER A 204 1.17 -23.97 1.45
C SER A 204 0.47 -24.05 2.81
N TRP A 205 1.16 -23.67 3.89
CA TRP A 205 0.57 -23.64 5.23
C TRP A 205 -0.73 -22.83 5.32
N ALA A 206 -0.80 -21.71 4.60
CA ALA A 206 -2.00 -20.89 4.54
C ALA A 206 -3.16 -21.62 3.84
N GLN A 207 -2.87 -22.31 2.72
CA GLN A 207 -3.87 -23.13 2.03
C GLN A 207 -4.32 -24.32 2.89
N GLN A 208 -3.41 -25.04 3.57
CA GLN A 208 -3.75 -26.17 4.43
C GLN A 208 -4.72 -25.76 5.54
N ARG A 209 -4.47 -24.60 6.18
CA ARG A 209 -5.37 -24.05 7.20
C ARG A 209 -6.78 -23.81 6.63
N LEU A 210 -6.88 -23.17 5.47
CA LEU A 210 -8.19 -22.87 4.86
C LEU A 210 -8.92 -24.15 4.42
N TRP A 211 -8.20 -25.10 3.82
CA TRP A 211 -8.74 -26.40 3.44
C TRP A 211 -9.27 -27.16 4.67
N PHE A 212 -8.51 -27.20 5.75
CA PHE A 212 -8.94 -27.85 7.00
C PHE A 212 -10.20 -27.21 7.59
N LEU A 213 -10.27 -25.87 7.61
CA LEU A 213 -11.46 -25.15 8.08
C LEU A 213 -12.70 -25.49 7.26
N ASP A 214 -12.57 -25.55 5.93
CA ASP A 214 -13.64 -25.96 5.03
C ASP A 214 -14.09 -27.41 5.26
N GLN A 215 -13.15 -28.33 5.55
CA GLN A 215 -13.49 -29.72 5.89
C GLN A 215 -14.22 -29.85 7.23
N LEU A 216 -13.92 -28.99 8.22
CA LEU A 216 -14.59 -29.00 9.52
C LEU A 216 -16.02 -28.43 9.43
N ASP A 217 -16.17 -27.30 8.74
CA ASP A 217 -17.45 -26.63 8.56
C ASP A 217 -17.47 -25.90 7.21
N ARG A 218 -18.13 -26.52 6.22
CA ARG A 218 -18.29 -25.93 4.88
C ARG A 218 -19.04 -24.59 4.90
N ALA A 219 -19.91 -24.36 5.89
CA ALA A 219 -20.60 -23.08 6.02
C ALA A 219 -19.67 -21.98 6.54
N ALA A 220 -18.66 -22.31 7.34
CA ALA A 220 -17.63 -21.38 7.78
C ALA A 220 -16.71 -20.91 6.64
N GLY A 221 -16.60 -21.68 5.55
CA GLY A 221 -15.86 -21.31 4.35
C GLY A 221 -16.31 -19.99 3.72
N ALA A 222 -17.61 -19.67 3.83
CA ALA A 222 -18.16 -18.41 3.30
C ALA A 222 -17.57 -17.15 3.96
N ALA A 223 -17.07 -17.26 5.21
CA ALA A 223 -16.40 -16.15 5.89
C ALA A 223 -15.07 -15.74 5.22
N TYR A 224 -14.52 -16.59 4.34
CA TYR A 224 -13.28 -16.36 3.61
C TYR A 224 -13.50 -15.98 2.14
N HIS A 225 -14.76 -15.83 1.72
CA HIS A 225 -15.05 -15.28 0.39
C HIS A 225 -14.59 -13.82 0.31
N ILE A 226 -14.08 -13.43 -0.86
CA ILE A 226 -13.66 -12.06 -1.16
C ILE A 226 -14.58 -11.51 -2.25
N PRO A 227 -15.83 -11.12 -1.91
CA PRO A 227 -16.74 -10.53 -2.88
C PRO A 227 -16.26 -9.11 -3.23
N ALA A 228 -16.25 -8.81 -4.53
CA ALA A 228 -15.99 -7.48 -5.05
C ALA A 228 -17.02 -7.11 -6.11
N GLY A 229 -17.43 -5.85 -6.14
CA GLY A 229 -18.38 -5.32 -7.11
C GLY A 229 -17.81 -4.09 -7.81
N LEU A 230 -17.98 -4.02 -9.13
CA LEU A 230 -17.60 -2.88 -9.94
C LEU A 230 -18.80 -2.40 -10.75
N ARG A 231 -19.08 -1.10 -10.71
CA ARG A 231 -20.09 -0.48 -11.57
C ARG A 231 -19.43 0.12 -12.80
N LEU A 232 -19.66 -0.50 -13.95
CA LEU A 232 -19.23 0.00 -15.25
C LEU A 232 -20.26 1.00 -15.80
N ARG A 233 -19.78 2.03 -16.50
CA ARG A 233 -20.62 3.02 -17.19
C ARG A 233 -20.08 3.20 -18.60
N GLY A 234 -20.98 3.24 -19.58
CA GLY A 234 -20.63 3.38 -20.99
C GLY A 234 -20.82 2.07 -21.77
N ARG A 235 -20.25 2.02 -22.97
CA ARG A 235 -20.34 0.85 -23.85
C ARG A 235 -19.37 -0.23 -23.37
N LEU A 236 -19.89 -1.42 -23.10
CA LEU A 236 -19.11 -2.59 -22.73
C LEU A 236 -19.17 -3.60 -23.88
N ASP A 237 -18.00 -4.08 -24.29
CA ASP A 237 -17.89 -5.25 -25.15
C ASP A 237 -17.79 -6.49 -24.25
N SER A 238 -18.87 -7.29 -24.23
CA SER A 238 -18.97 -8.49 -23.38
C SER A 238 -17.98 -9.58 -23.79
N ASP A 239 -17.71 -9.70 -25.08
CA ASP A 239 -16.84 -10.73 -25.63
C ASP A 239 -15.39 -10.40 -25.30
N ALA A 240 -15.01 -9.13 -25.42
CA ALA A 240 -13.71 -8.64 -24.99
C ALA A 240 -13.51 -8.79 -23.47
N LEU A 241 -14.56 -8.55 -22.66
CA LEU A 241 -14.51 -8.78 -21.21
C LEU A 241 -14.28 -10.25 -20.89
N GLN A 242 -15.08 -11.16 -21.47
CA GLN A 242 -14.92 -12.60 -21.26
C GLN A 242 -13.52 -13.07 -21.67
N ALA A 243 -13.05 -12.70 -22.86
CA ALA A 243 -11.73 -13.07 -23.34
C ALA A 243 -10.60 -12.53 -22.46
N THR A 244 -10.77 -11.35 -21.86
CA THR A 244 -9.81 -10.77 -20.90
C THR A 244 -9.79 -11.57 -19.60
N LEU A 245 -10.95 -11.91 -19.04
CA LEU A 245 -11.05 -12.71 -17.84
C LEU A 245 -10.46 -14.12 -18.04
N ASP A 246 -10.74 -14.75 -19.19
CA ASP A 246 -10.17 -16.05 -19.56
C ASP A 246 -8.63 -15.98 -19.63
N ARG A 247 -8.07 -14.93 -20.22
CA ARG A 247 -6.61 -14.72 -20.26
C ARG A 247 -5.99 -14.55 -18.88
N ILE A 248 -6.69 -13.89 -17.95
CA ILE A 248 -6.24 -13.76 -16.56
C ILE A 248 -6.23 -15.13 -15.88
N VAL A 249 -7.29 -15.94 -16.01
CA VAL A 249 -7.35 -17.31 -15.46
C VAL A 249 -6.28 -18.21 -16.10
N ALA A 250 -6.07 -18.13 -17.41
CA ALA A 250 -5.04 -18.89 -18.11
C ALA A 250 -3.63 -18.56 -17.57
N ARG A 251 -3.35 -17.27 -17.35
CA ARG A 251 -2.06 -16.76 -16.86
C ARG A 251 -1.77 -17.14 -15.41
N HIS A 252 -2.79 -17.15 -14.55
CA HIS A 252 -2.61 -17.31 -13.11
C HIS A 252 -3.12 -18.68 -12.64
N GLU A 253 -2.19 -19.63 -12.45
CA GLU A 253 -2.50 -21.01 -12.02
C GLU A 253 -3.43 -21.08 -10.80
N THR A 254 -3.21 -20.23 -9.80
CA THR A 254 -4.03 -20.17 -8.58
C THR A 254 -5.54 -19.96 -8.85
N LEU A 255 -5.91 -19.28 -9.94
CA LEU A 255 -7.32 -19.04 -10.29
C LEU A 255 -8.01 -20.27 -10.88
N ARG A 256 -7.22 -21.28 -11.27
CA ARG A 256 -7.67 -22.57 -11.82
C ARG A 256 -7.16 -23.75 -10.99
N THR A 257 -6.80 -23.51 -9.73
CA THR A 257 -6.41 -24.54 -8.76
C THR A 257 -7.61 -24.95 -7.91
N HIS A 258 -7.79 -26.26 -7.76
CA HIS A 258 -8.63 -26.87 -6.73
C HIS A 258 -7.78 -27.81 -5.86
N PHE A 259 -8.37 -28.39 -4.83
CA PHE A 259 -7.67 -29.19 -3.83
C PHE A 259 -8.22 -30.61 -3.78
N ALA A 260 -7.34 -31.60 -3.88
CA ALA A 260 -7.71 -33.02 -3.82
C ALA A 260 -6.94 -33.72 -2.70
N LEU A 261 -7.45 -34.88 -2.26
CA LEU A 261 -6.70 -35.78 -1.39
C LEU A 261 -5.90 -36.77 -2.23
N HIS A 262 -4.61 -36.86 -1.95
CA HIS A 262 -3.71 -37.86 -2.50
C HIS A 262 -3.01 -38.54 -1.32
N GLU A 263 -3.23 -39.85 -1.16
CA GLU A 263 -2.66 -40.65 -0.06
C GLU A 263 -2.87 -40.04 1.36
N GLY A 264 -4.05 -39.46 1.59
CA GLY A 264 -4.41 -38.83 2.87
C GLY A 264 -3.83 -37.43 3.08
N GLN A 265 -3.10 -36.87 2.12
CA GLN A 265 -2.62 -35.50 2.13
C GLN A 265 -3.38 -34.63 1.13
N ALA A 266 -3.69 -33.39 1.52
CA ALA A 266 -4.23 -32.41 0.58
C ALA A 266 -3.14 -31.97 -0.40
N ILE A 267 -3.49 -31.92 -1.69
CA ILE A 267 -2.63 -31.48 -2.78
C ILE A 267 -3.34 -30.44 -3.66
N GLN A 268 -2.56 -29.61 -4.34
CA GLN A 268 -3.04 -28.67 -5.34
C GLN A 268 -3.18 -29.39 -6.68
N VAL A 269 -4.35 -29.24 -7.30
CA VAL A 269 -4.61 -29.72 -8.67
C VAL A 269 -4.87 -28.51 -9.54
N ILE A 270 -3.98 -28.28 -10.50
CA ILE A 270 -4.03 -27.12 -11.39
C ILE A 270 -4.69 -27.54 -12.69
N ALA A 271 -5.87 -27.01 -12.98
CA ALA A 271 -6.60 -27.33 -14.20
C ALA A 271 -5.95 -26.69 -15.44
N PRO A 272 -6.27 -27.13 -16.67
CA PRO A 272 -5.66 -26.58 -17.90
C PRO A 272 -5.89 -25.08 -18.09
N ALA A 273 -4.97 -24.41 -18.79
CA ALA A 273 -5.10 -22.98 -19.12
C ALA A 273 -6.30 -22.65 -20.03
N THR A 274 -6.95 -23.67 -20.60
CA THR A 274 -8.21 -23.55 -21.35
C THR A 274 -9.44 -23.44 -20.46
N GLN A 275 -9.32 -23.64 -19.14
CA GLN A 275 -10.41 -23.35 -18.21
C GLN A 275 -10.61 -21.83 -18.12
N GLY A 276 -11.71 -21.35 -18.70
CA GLY A 276 -12.09 -19.95 -18.68
C GLY A 276 -12.67 -19.49 -17.34
N PHE A 277 -12.96 -18.20 -17.26
CA PHE A 277 -13.62 -17.58 -16.12
C PHE A 277 -15.13 -17.87 -16.16
N ALA A 278 -15.68 -18.33 -15.04
CA ALA A 278 -17.12 -18.59 -14.90
C ALA A 278 -17.90 -17.27 -14.73
N LEU A 279 -18.26 -16.62 -15.85
CA LEU A 279 -19.08 -15.41 -15.88
C LEU A 279 -20.53 -15.74 -16.25
N VAL A 280 -21.47 -15.38 -15.38
CA VAL A 280 -22.91 -15.49 -15.67
C VAL A 280 -23.48 -14.12 -16.00
N THR A 281 -24.18 -14.01 -17.12
CA THR A 281 -24.79 -12.72 -17.54
C THR A 281 -26.25 -12.65 -17.15
N HIS A 282 -26.67 -11.49 -16.63
CA HIS A 282 -28.05 -11.15 -16.30
C HIS A 282 -28.44 -9.85 -17.02
N ASP A 283 -29.49 -9.90 -17.84
CA ASP A 283 -30.07 -8.71 -18.45
C ASP A 283 -31.28 -8.24 -17.65
N LEU A 284 -31.18 -7.07 -17.03
CA LEU A 284 -32.23 -6.46 -16.22
C LEU A 284 -32.80 -5.20 -16.88
N ARG A 285 -32.47 -4.92 -18.15
CA ARG A 285 -32.92 -3.70 -18.85
C ARG A 285 -34.44 -3.61 -19.00
N ALA A 286 -35.12 -4.74 -18.99
CA ALA A 286 -36.58 -4.81 -19.07
C ALA A 286 -37.30 -4.46 -17.75
N LEU A 287 -36.58 -4.39 -16.63
CA LEU A 287 -37.14 -4.06 -15.33
C LEU A 287 -37.14 -2.54 -15.11
N ASP A 288 -38.09 -2.05 -14.31
CA ASP A 288 -38.03 -0.68 -13.82
C ASP A 288 -36.87 -0.47 -12.84
N SER A 289 -36.54 0.80 -12.54
CA SER A 289 -35.38 1.14 -11.71
C SER A 289 -35.45 0.58 -10.29
N ALA A 290 -36.63 0.38 -9.71
CA ALA A 290 -36.78 -0.15 -8.36
C ALA A 290 -36.53 -1.66 -8.36
N ALA A 291 -37.14 -2.37 -9.31
CA ALA A 291 -36.94 -3.81 -9.51
C ALA A 291 -35.51 -4.14 -9.92
N GLN A 292 -34.85 -3.30 -10.73
CA GLN A 292 -33.42 -3.43 -11.04
C GLN A 292 -32.55 -3.37 -9.78
N HIS A 293 -32.81 -2.40 -8.90
CA HIS A 293 -32.03 -2.22 -7.67
C HIS A 293 -32.15 -3.44 -6.75
N GLU A 294 -33.38 -3.91 -6.51
CA GLU A 294 -33.65 -5.10 -5.71
C GLU A 294 -32.99 -6.35 -6.30
N ALA A 295 -33.09 -6.54 -7.61
CA ALA A 295 -32.47 -7.68 -8.30
C ALA A 295 -30.93 -7.65 -8.20
N VAL A 296 -30.30 -6.48 -8.32
CA VAL A 296 -28.84 -6.34 -8.15
C VAL A 296 -28.42 -6.69 -6.73
N GLU A 297 -29.12 -6.18 -5.71
CA GLU A 297 -28.80 -6.49 -4.30
C GLU A 297 -28.95 -7.98 -4.01
N ARG A 298 -30.02 -8.61 -4.52
CA ARG A 298 -30.25 -10.04 -4.38
C ARG A 298 -29.14 -10.84 -5.04
N LEU A 299 -28.82 -10.56 -6.31
CA LEU A 299 -27.77 -11.25 -7.05
C LEU A 299 -26.40 -11.09 -6.39
N ALA A 300 -26.07 -9.89 -5.89
CA ALA A 300 -24.82 -9.64 -5.18
C ALA A 300 -24.72 -10.43 -3.86
N ARG A 301 -25.84 -10.51 -3.10
CA ARG A 301 -25.90 -11.28 -1.85
C ARG A 301 -25.80 -12.78 -2.10
N GLU A 302 -26.52 -13.30 -3.10
CA GLU A 302 -26.43 -14.69 -3.54
C GLU A 302 -24.99 -15.03 -3.96
N GLU A 303 -24.36 -14.17 -4.74
CA GLU A 303 -23.00 -14.36 -5.23
C GLU A 303 -21.95 -14.38 -4.11
N ALA A 304 -22.09 -13.47 -3.13
CA ALA A 304 -21.18 -13.38 -1.99
C ALA A 304 -21.28 -14.56 -1.03
N LEU A 305 -22.47 -15.17 -0.90
CA LEU A 305 -22.73 -16.24 0.08
C LEU A 305 -22.69 -17.64 -0.51
N ALA A 306 -22.91 -17.80 -1.82
CA ALA A 306 -22.94 -19.12 -2.43
C ALA A 306 -21.57 -19.81 -2.23
N PRO A 307 -21.52 -21.05 -1.72
CA PRO A 307 -20.27 -21.70 -1.38
C PRO A 307 -19.44 -22.00 -2.64
N PHE A 308 -18.13 -22.16 -2.44
CA PHE A 308 -17.25 -22.81 -3.40
C PHE A 308 -17.05 -24.27 -3.00
N ASP A 309 -16.91 -25.15 -3.99
CA ASP A 309 -16.45 -26.52 -3.75
C ASP A 309 -14.94 -26.57 -4.00
N LEU A 310 -14.17 -26.63 -2.90
CA LEU A 310 -12.71 -26.70 -2.93
C LEU A 310 -12.19 -27.94 -3.65
N SER A 311 -13.01 -28.98 -3.81
CA SER A 311 -12.63 -30.26 -4.43
C SER A 311 -12.76 -30.29 -5.95
N SER A 312 -13.55 -29.39 -6.54
CA SER A 312 -13.82 -29.38 -7.98
C SER A 312 -13.49 -28.04 -8.64
N GLY A 313 -13.55 -26.93 -7.90
CA GLY A 313 -13.33 -25.59 -8.43
C GLY A 313 -14.27 -25.23 -9.59
N PRO A 314 -14.00 -24.14 -10.33
CA PRO A 314 -12.99 -23.11 -10.04
C PRO A 314 -13.35 -22.30 -8.78
N LEU A 315 -12.34 -21.78 -8.09
CA LEU A 315 -12.51 -20.97 -6.86
C LEU A 315 -12.61 -19.47 -7.15
N ILE A 316 -13.09 -19.14 -8.35
CA ILE A 316 -13.38 -17.80 -8.83
C ILE A 316 -14.55 -17.86 -9.81
N ARG A 317 -15.46 -16.90 -9.70
CA ARG A 317 -16.63 -16.74 -10.57
C ARG A 317 -17.12 -15.29 -10.52
N GLY A 318 -18.05 -14.94 -11.39
CA GLY A 318 -18.63 -13.60 -11.39
C GLY A 318 -19.96 -13.52 -12.11
N ARG A 319 -20.63 -12.38 -11.93
CA ARG A 319 -21.87 -12.04 -12.62
C ARG A 319 -21.73 -10.71 -13.35
N LEU A 320 -22.12 -10.67 -14.61
CA LEU A 320 -22.29 -9.44 -15.38
C LEU A 320 -23.77 -9.07 -15.38
N VAL A 321 -24.11 -7.97 -14.72
CA VAL A 321 -25.51 -7.50 -14.63
C VAL A 321 -25.69 -6.24 -15.48
N GLN A 322 -26.49 -6.34 -16.53
CA GLN A 322 -26.77 -5.24 -17.44
C GLN A 322 -28.03 -4.46 -17.00
N LEU A 323 -27.87 -3.14 -16.81
CA LEU A 323 -28.93 -2.25 -16.32
C LEU A 323 -29.40 -1.24 -17.37
N SER A 324 -28.59 -1.01 -18.41
CA SER A 324 -28.84 -0.07 -19.52
C SER A 324 -28.28 -0.61 -20.83
#